data_AF-B0XI47-F1
#
_entry.id   AF-B0XI47-F1
#
_cell.length_a   1.000
_cell.length_b   1.000
_cell.length_c   1.000
_cell.angle_alpha   90.00
_cell.angle_beta   90.00
_cell.angle_gamma   90.00
#
_symmetry.space_group_name_H-M   'P 1'
#
loop_
_entity.id
_entity.type
_entity.pdbx_description
1 polymer ?
#
loop_
_entity_poly.entity_id
_entity_poly.type
_entity_poly.pdbx_seq_one_letter_code
_entity_poly.pdbx_strand_id
1 'polypeptide(L)'
;MASIMDILKIKPFVEVSVGQLLWGYEDPLLKLAKDVVPKEQKLPYDEFGLMYGKNSTSKDRVTVWTGVDDITQYGIIDKYNGRSHQTHWSTEQCNRLNGTDGSIFPPHITKNTTLFVYEKDLCRLLPLKFEKEVTVKNGVQGFRFTPSPDVFASVEKNKDNLCYCPAGPPCAPNGLFNVSLCQYGE
;
A
#
# COMPACT_ATOMS: atom_id res chain seq x y z
N MET A 1 25.08 27.87 18.97
CA MET A 1 24.31 26.74 19.54
C MET A 1 24.40 25.59 18.55
N ALA A 2 24.89 24.43 18.96
CA ALA A 2 24.89 23.24 18.11
C ALA A 2 23.44 22.72 17.99
N SER A 3 23.03 22.30 16.80
CA SER A 3 21.73 21.63 16.63
C SER A 3 21.73 20.29 17.36
N ILE A 4 20.56 19.78 17.72
CA ILE A 4 20.44 18.44 18.29
C ILE A 4 21.00 17.36 17.35
N MET A 5 20.89 17.59 16.04
CA MET A 5 21.48 16.74 15.01
C MET A 5 23.03 16.75 15.07
N ASP A 6 23.64 17.90 15.37
CA ASP A 6 25.10 18.01 15.51
C ASP A 6 25.59 17.30 16.78
N ILE A 7 24.85 17.45 17.88
CA ILE A 7 25.16 16.82 19.17
C ILE A 7 25.10 15.29 19.04
N LEU A 8 24.05 14.78 18.38
CA LEU A 8 23.86 13.35 18.14
C LEU A 8 24.68 12.82 16.96
N LYS A 9 25.44 13.67 16.26
CA LYS A 9 26.24 13.33 15.08
C LYS A 9 25.43 12.62 13.99
N ILE A 10 24.18 13.04 13.79
CA ILE A 10 23.29 12.49 12.77
C ILE A 10 23.83 12.82 11.38
N LYS A 11 23.83 11.82 10.50
CA LYS A 11 24.23 11.95 9.10
C LYS A 11 23.05 11.61 8.19
N PRO A 12 22.94 12.25 7.00
CA PRO A 12 21.92 11.88 6.02
C PRO A 12 22.05 10.46 5.48
N PHE A 13 23.26 9.88 5.54
CA PHE A 13 23.56 8.52 5.14
C PHE A 13 24.07 7.73 6.33
N VAL A 14 23.52 6.52 6.50
CA VAL A 14 23.85 5.60 7.58
C VAL A 14 24.34 4.27 7.01
N GLU A 15 25.21 3.60 7.75
CA GLU A 15 25.66 2.25 7.44
C GLU A 15 25.01 1.30 8.45
N VAL A 16 24.18 0.39 7.93
CA VAL A 16 23.47 -0.62 8.71
C VAL A 16 23.46 -1.93 7.92
N SER A 17 23.33 -3.05 8.62
CA SER A 17 23.15 -4.35 7.97
C SER A 17 21.80 -4.44 7.26
N VAL A 18 21.68 -5.37 6.30
CA VAL A 18 20.40 -5.65 5.62
C VAL A 18 19.31 -6.04 6.62
N GLY A 19 19.66 -6.83 7.64
CA GLY A 19 18.71 -7.23 8.69
C GLY A 19 18.18 -6.04 9.48
N GLN A 20 19.06 -5.09 9.81
CA GLN A 20 18.68 -3.86 10.50
C GLN A 20 17.77 -2.96 9.64
N LEU A 21 18.14 -2.74 8.38
CA LEU A 21 17.34 -1.90 7.47
C LEU A 21 15.93 -2.46 7.23
N LEU A 22 15.82 -3.78 7.09
CA LEU A 22 14.53 -4.44 6.85
C LEU A 22 13.69 -4.54 8.12
N TRP A 23 14.28 -5.01 9.22
CA TRP A 23 13.50 -5.50 10.37
C TRP A 23 13.53 -4.59 11.59
N GLY A 24 14.41 -3.60 11.65
CA GLY A 24 14.52 -2.70 12.79
C GLY A 24 15.95 -2.38 13.16
N TYR A 25 16.23 -1.10 13.37
CA TYR A 25 17.36 -0.64 14.17
C TYR A 25 16.94 0.56 15.03
N GLU A 26 17.58 0.69 16.19
CA GLU A 26 17.42 1.86 17.06
C GLU A 26 18.09 3.08 16.41
N ASP A 27 17.27 4.02 15.94
CA ASP A 27 17.76 5.31 15.46
C ASP A 27 17.96 6.29 16.63
N PRO A 28 19.07 7.06 16.69
CA PRO A 28 19.33 7.95 17.82
C PRO A 28 18.27 9.06 18.01
N LEU A 29 17.61 9.52 16.94
CA LEU A 29 16.52 10.48 17.05
C LEU A 29 15.25 9.83 17.56
N LEU A 30 14.95 8.60 17.15
CA LEU A 30 13.82 7.84 17.71
C LEU A 30 14.02 7.54 19.19
N LYS A 31 15.24 7.16 19.58
CA LYS A 31 15.60 6.96 20.98
C LYS A 31 15.39 8.21 21.80
N LEU A 32 15.94 9.35 21.34
CA LEU A 32 15.74 10.63 21.99
C LEU A 32 14.26 10.98 22.09
N ALA A 33 13.49 10.79 21.01
CA ALA A 33 12.06 11.11 20.98
C ALA A 33 11.30 10.33 22.06
N LYS A 34 11.63 9.07 22.34
CA LYS A 34 11.01 8.29 23.42
C LYS A 34 11.23 8.90 24.80
N ASP A 35 12.39 9.50 25.01
CA ASP A 35 12.79 10.05 26.31
C ASP A 35 12.20 11.45 26.55
N VAL A 36 11.97 12.23 25.49
CA VAL A 36 11.60 13.66 25.60
C VAL A 36 10.17 13.98 25.16
N VAL A 37 9.56 13.17 24.29
CA VAL A 37 8.23 13.45 23.75
C VAL A 37 7.16 13.00 24.76
N PRO A 38 6.13 13.84 25.05
CA PRO A 38 5.03 13.47 25.92
C PRO A 38 4.34 12.16 25.48
N LYS A 39 3.79 11.40 26.43
CA LYS A 39 3.19 10.09 26.15
C LYS A 39 2.04 10.17 25.14
N GLU A 40 1.36 11.31 25.08
CA GLU A 40 0.24 11.59 24.17
C GLU A 40 0.70 11.76 22.71
N GLN A 41 1.99 12.02 22.47
CA GLN A 41 2.60 12.17 21.15
C GLN A 41 3.60 11.05 20.84
N LYS A 42 3.53 9.94 21.59
CA LYS A 42 4.45 8.83 21.41
C LYS A 42 4.33 8.29 19.99
N LEU A 43 5.48 8.12 19.33
CA LEU A 43 5.54 7.53 18.00
C LEU A 43 4.98 6.10 18.02
N PRO A 44 4.29 5.65 16.96
CA PRO A 44 3.68 4.32 16.92
C PRO A 44 4.71 3.19 16.74
N TYR A 45 6.00 3.51 16.66
CA TYR A 45 7.10 2.57 16.43
C TYR A 45 8.28 2.89 17.34
N ASP A 46 9.02 1.83 17.70
CA ASP A 46 10.17 1.90 18.58
C ASP A 46 11.51 1.91 17.83
N GLU A 47 11.54 1.37 16.63
CA GLU A 47 12.72 1.28 15.77
C GLU A 47 12.35 1.68 14.35
N PHE A 48 13.36 2.00 13.54
CA PHE A 48 13.17 2.20 12.12
C PHE A 48 13.46 0.90 11.35
N GLY A 49 12.57 0.52 10.44
CA GLY A 49 12.81 -0.55 9.48
C GLY A 49 11.74 -0.54 8.39
N LEU A 50 12.12 -0.92 7.16
CA LEU A 50 11.21 -0.90 6.01
C LEU A 50 10.04 -1.89 6.17
N MET A 51 10.27 -2.99 6.87
CA MET A 51 9.29 -4.05 7.16
C MET A 51 9.11 -4.24 8.68
N TYR A 52 9.40 -3.19 9.46
CA TYR A 52 9.27 -3.23 10.91
C TYR A 52 7.85 -3.64 11.33
N GLY A 53 7.74 -4.60 12.25
CA GLY A 53 6.46 -5.11 12.73
C GLY A 53 5.63 -5.92 11.72
N LYS A 54 6.14 -6.18 10.51
CA LYS A 54 5.45 -7.01 9.49
C LYS A 54 5.77 -8.50 9.61
N ASN A 55 6.72 -8.89 10.46
CA ASN A 55 6.98 -10.30 10.75
C ASN A 55 6.00 -10.77 11.83
N SER A 56 5.20 -11.81 11.55
CA SER A 56 4.07 -12.37 12.33
C SER A 56 2.68 -12.01 11.78
N THR A 57 1.63 -12.44 12.48
CA THR A 57 0.22 -12.22 12.11
C THR A 57 -0.14 -10.74 12.11
N SER A 58 -0.72 -10.25 11.02
CA SER A 58 -1.25 -8.89 10.98
C SER A 58 -2.41 -8.72 11.97
N LYS A 59 -2.56 -7.51 12.52
CA LYS A 59 -3.73 -7.11 13.31
C LYS A 59 -4.92 -6.73 12.42
N ASP A 60 -4.69 -6.61 11.11
CA ASP A 60 -5.71 -6.24 10.15
C ASP A 60 -6.83 -7.29 10.07
N ARG A 61 -8.06 -6.83 9.98
CA ARG A 61 -9.25 -7.65 9.75
C ARG A 61 -9.81 -7.36 8.36
N VAL A 62 -9.68 -8.32 7.47
CA VAL A 62 -10.27 -8.26 6.13
C VAL A 62 -11.53 -9.12 6.11
N THR A 63 -12.65 -8.51 5.71
CA THR A 63 -13.92 -9.21 5.46
C THR A 63 -14.06 -9.37 3.96
N VAL A 64 -14.22 -10.61 3.49
CA VAL A 64 -14.31 -10.94 2.06
C VAL A 64 -15.62 -11.67 1.76
N TRP A 65 -16.12 -11.48 0.56
CA TRP A 65 -17.27 -12.22 0.06
C TRP A 65 -16.87 -13.67 -0.25
N THR A 66 -17.62 -14.62 0.31
CA THR A 66 -17.39 -16.06 0.13
C THR A 66 -17.85 -16.58 -1.23
N GLY A 67 -18.63 -15.80 -1.98
CA GLY A 67 -19.22 -16.19 -3.25
C GLY A 67 -20.44 -17.13 -3.15
N VAL A 68 -20.93 -17.42 -1.94
CA VAL A 68 -22.08 -18.33 -1.71
C VAL A 68 -23.37 -17.78 -2.35
N ASP A 69 -23.66 -16.50 -2.13
CA ASP A 69 -24.86 -15.86 -2.68
C ASP A 69 -24.68 -15.38 -4.12
N ASP A 70 -23.46 -14.92 -4.45
CA ASP A 70 -23.07 -14.45 -5.79
C ASP A 70 -21.60 -14.79 -6.06
N ILE A 71 -21.37 -15.75 -6.94
CA ILE A 71 -20.02 -16.21 -7.29
C ILE A 71 -19.16 -15.12 -7.94
N THR A 72 -19.78 -14.07 -8.52
CA THR A 72 -19.04 -12.94 -9.10
C THR A 72 -18.39 -12.05 -8.05
N GLN A 73 -18.80 -12.17 -6.78
CA GLN A 73 -18.20 -11.47 -5.64
C GLN A 73 -17.06 -12.27 -4.99
N TYR A 74 -16.81 -13.52 -5.40
CA TYR A 74 -15.87 -14.40 -4.73
C TYR A 74 -14.48 -13.76 -4.50
N GLY A 75 -14.08 -13.67 -3.24
CA GLY A 75 -12.78 -13.12 -2.82
C GLY A 75 -12.67 -11.59 -2.86
N ILE A 76 -13.72 -10.88 -3.27
CA ILE A 76 -13.75 -9.41 -3.23
C ILE A 76 -13.84 -8.95 -1.77
N ILE A 77 -13.07 -7.93 -1.42
CA ILE A 77 -13.05 -7.31 -0.09
C ILE A 77 -14.33 -6.49 0.10
N ASP A 78 -15.11 -6.84 1.13
CA ASP A 78 -16.24 -6.05 1.61
C ASP A 78 -15.75 -4.93 2.54
N LYS A 79 -14.92 -5.30 3.53
CA LYS A 79 -14.42 -4.38 4.55
C LYS A 79 -12.97 -4.62 4.89
N TYR A 80 -12.26 -3.53 5.13
CA TYR A 80 -10.92 -3.52 5.71
C TYR A 80 -10.98 -2.81 7.06
N ASN A 81 -10.60 -3.50 8.14
CA ASN A 81 -10.69 -3.00 9.52
C ASN A 81 -12.08 -2.47 9.88
N GLY A 82 -13.13 -3.09 9.34
CA GLY A 82 -14.53 -2.71 9.57
C GLY A 82 -15.07 -1.57 8.69
N ARG A 83 -14.24 -0.98 7.83
CA ARG A 83 -14.63 0.09 6.91
C ARG A 83 -14.85 -0.45 5.49
N SER A 84 -15.89 0.01 4.81
CA SER A 84 -16.14 -0.31 3.39
C SER A 84 -15.38 0.59 2.42
N HIS A 85 -14.87 1.73 2.91
CA HIS A 85 -14.05 2.69 2.18
C HIS A 85 -12.90 3.17 3.05
N GLN A 86 -11.78 3.47 2.41
CA GLN A 86 -10.65 4.15 3.03
C GLN A 86 -10.94 5.65 3.19
N THR A 87 -10.04 6.35 3.86
CA THR A 87 -10.19 7.79 4.13
C THR A 87 -8.95 8.60 3.73
N HIS A 88 -7.98 7.99 3.06
CA HIS A 88 -6.71 8.62 2.72
C HIS A 88 -6.81 9.55 1.51
N TRP A 89 -7.73 9.30 0.59
CA TRP A 89 -7.83 9.98 -0.70
C TRP A 89 -9.00 10.97 -0.76
N SER A 90 -8.97 11.91 -1.71
CA SER A 90 -9.94 13.01 -1.73
C SER A 90 -11.33 12.64 -2.26
N THR A 91 -11.50 11.44 -2.82
CA THR A 91 -12.79 10.99 -3.39
C THR A 91 -13.13 9.56 -2.96
N GLU A 92 -14.43 9.25 -2.87
CA GLU A 92 -14.92 7.91 -2.57
C GLU A 92 -14.41 6.87 -3.58
N GLN A 93 -14.37 7.24 -4.87
CA GLN A 93 -13.89 6.38 -5.94
C GLN A 93 -12.43 5.91 -5.75
N CYS A 94 -11.58 6.70 -5.09
CA CYS A 94 -10.18 6.32 -4.87
C CYS A 94 -9.98 5.64 -3.53
N ASN A 95 -10.95 5.80 -2.62
CA ASN A 95 -11.02 5.13 -1.33
C ASN A 95 -11.76 3.78 -1.37
N ARG A 96 -12.38 3.41 -2.48
CA ARG A 96 -13.10 2.13 -2.62
C ARG A 96 -12.19 0.91 -2.43
N LEU A 97 -12.78 -0.18 -1.92
CA LEU A 97 -12.10 -1.45 -1.63
C LEU A 97 -12.52 -2.60 -2.56
N ASN A 98 -13.30 -2.33 -3.61
CA ASN A 98 -13.91 -3.33 -4.50
C ASN A 98 -12.89 -4.03 -5.43
N GLY A 99 -12.04 -4.84 -4.84
CA GLY A 99 -11.10 -5.76 -5.47
C GLY A 99 -10.76 -6.91 -4.52
N THR A 100 -9.96 -7.87 -4.98
CA THR A 100 -9.46 -8.95 -4.11
C THR A 100 -8.10 -8.56 -3.52
N ASP A 101 -7.53 -9.41 -2.67
CA ASP A 101 -6.16 -9.27 -2.18
C ASP A 101 -5.10 -9.77 -3.18
N GLY A 102 -5.53 -10.18 -4.38
CA GLY A 102 -4.66 -10.72 -5.43
C GLY A 102 -4.33 -12.21 -5.31
N SER A 103 -4.72 -12.89 -4.22
CA SER A 103 -4.50 -14.33 -4.06
C SER A 103 -5.52 -15.17 -4.84
N ILE A 104 -6.75 -14.66 -4.93
CA ILE A 104 -7.89 -15.27 -5.63
C ILE A 104 -8.66 -14.20 -6.41
N PHE A 105 -9.45 -14.64 -7.39
CA PHE A 105 -10.32 -13.78 -8.19
C PHE A 105 -11.64 -14.49 -8.49
N PRO A 106 -12.73 -13.75 -8.77
CA PRO A 106 -13.97 -14.34 -9.26
C PRO A 106 -13.75 -15.21 -10.51
N PRO A 107 -14.51 -16.32 -10.68
CA PRO A 107 -14.35 -17.21 -11.83
C PRO A 107 -14.88 -16.58 -13.14
N HIS A 108 -14.73 -17.33 -14.24
CA HIS A 108 -15.15 -16.91 -15.59
C HIS A 108 -14.44 -15.65 -16.12
N ILE A 109 -13.16 -15.48 -15.74
CA ILE A 109 -12.31 -14.41 -16.24
C ILE A 109 -12.14 -14.53 -17.75
N THR A 110 -12.27 -13.40 -18.45
CA THR A 110 -12.04 -13.29 -19.89
C THR A 110 -10.90 -12.30 -20.17
N LYS A 111 -10.45 -12.24 -21.43
CA LYS A 111 -9.43 -11.26 -21.86
C LYS A 111 -9.89 -9.80 -21.73
N ASN A 112 -11.20 -9.55 -21.68
CA ASN A 112 -11.78 -8.22 -21.54
C ASN A 112 -12.04 -7.83 -20.07
N THR A 113 -11.90 -8.79 -19.15
CA THR A 113 -12.10 -8.55 -17.72
C THR A 113 -10.99 -7.65 -17.17
N THR A 114 -11.36 -6.65 -16.37
CA THR A 114 -10.38 -5.90 -15.56
C THR A 114 -10.43 -6.45 -14.15
N LEU A 115 -9.31 -6.97 -13.67
CA LEU A 115 -9.20 -7.46 -12.30
C LEU A 115 -8.74 -6.30 -11.41
N PHE A 116 -9.24 -6.24 -10.18
CA PHE A 116 -8.83 -5.22 -9.22
C PHE A 116 -8.18 -5.91 -8.03
N VAL A 117 -7.00 -5.45 -7.65
CA VAL A 117 -6.30 -5.87 -6.44
C VAL A 117 -6.24 -4.67 -5.49
N TYR A 118 -6.72 -4.84 -4.26
CA TYR A 118 -6.44 -3.89 -3.19
C TYR A 118 -5.08 -4.19 -2.60
N GLU A 119 -4.13 -3.28 -2.79
CA GLU A 119 -2.81 -3.44 -2.20
C GLU A 119 -2.67 -2.55 -0.97
N LYS A 120 -2.55 -3.18 0.20
CA LYS A 120 -2.62 -2.50 1.50
C LYS A 120 -1.47 -1.50 1.69
N ASP A 121 -0.27 -1.80 1.21
CA ASP A 121 0.90 -0.95 1.38
C ASP A 121 0.87 0.25 0.42
N LEU A 122 0.04 0.20 -0.63
CA LEU A 122 -0.27 1.34 -1.50
C LEU A 122 -1.61 2.01 -1.16
N CYS A 123 -2.41 1.39 -0.30
CA CYS A 123 -3.68 1.90 0.20
C CYS A 123 -4.68 2.26 -0.91
N ARG A 124 -4.61 1.56 -2.05
CA ARG A 124 -5.45 1.81 -3.23
C ARG A 124 -5.71 0.53 -4.01
N LEU A 125 -6.73 0.58 -4.87
CA LEU A 125 -6.95 -0.44 -5.87
C LEU A 125 -6.00 -0.28 -7.06
N LEU A 126 -5.48 -1.40 -7.53
CA LEU A 126 -4.70 -1.56 -8.74
C LEU A 126 -5.53 -2.29 -9.80
N PRO A 127 -5.89 -1.64 -10.93
CA PRO A 127 -6.48 -2.31 -12.06
C PRO A 127 -5.41 -3.14 -12.81
N LEU A 128 -5.69 -4.41 -13.01
CA LEU A 128 -4.90 -5.31 -13.83
C LEU A 128 -5.61 -5.58 -15.16
N LYS A 129 -4.86 -5.50 -16.25
CA LYS A 129 -5.32 -5.71 -17.62
C LYS A 129 -4.67 -6.95 -18.20
N PHE A 130 -5.40 -7.64 -19.08
CA PHE A 130 -4.87 -8.78 -19.81
C PHE A 130 -3.68 -8.34 -20.67
N GLU A 131 -2.56 -9.06 -20.52
CA GLU A 131 -1.38 -8.90 -21.36
C GLU A 131 -1.35 -9.97 -22.44
N LYS A 132 -1.39 -11.25 -22.03
CA LYS A 132 -1.25 -12.40 -22.94
C LYS A 132 -1.71 -13.71 -22.34
N GLU A 133 -1.92 -14.70 -23.20
CA GLU A 133 -2.06 -16.09 -22.79
C GLU A 133 -0.69 -16.67 -22.42
N VAL A 134 -0.68 -17.54 -21.42
CA VAL A 134 0.50 -18.26 -20.95
C VAL A 134 0.14 -19.70 -20.66
N THR A 135 1.09 -20.60 -20.86
CA THR A 135 0.99 -21.97 -20.35
C THR A 135 1.92 -22.09 -19.15
N VAL A 136 1.38 -22.37 -17.97
CA VAL A 136 2.19 -22.55 -16.75
C VAL A 136 2.72 -23.99 -16.69
N LYS A 137 3.57 -24.25 -15.69
CA LYS A 137 4.11 -25.60 -15.44
C LYS A 137 2.96 -26.61 -15.35
N ASN A 138 3.15 -27.78 -15.95
CA ASN A 138 2.15 -28.85 -16.08
C ASN A 138 1.05 -28.61 -17.14
N GLY A 139 1.23 -27.66 -18.06
CA GLY A 139 0.37 -27.52 -19.25
C GLY A 139 -0.95 -26.79 -19.01
N VAL A 140 -1.15 -26.21 -17.82
CA VAL A 140 -2.35 -25.42 -17.52
C VAL A 140 -2.30 -24.10 -18.29
N GLN A 141 -3.35 -23.82 -19.06
CA GLN A 141 -3.51 -22.56 -19.77
C GLN A 141 -3.98 -21.48 -18.79
N GLY A 142 -3.43 -20.28 -18.91
CA GLY A 142 -3.74 -19.15 -18.05
C GLY A 142 -3.61 -17.82 -18.78
N PHE A 143 -4.09 -16.78 -18.12
CA PHE A 143 -3.98 -15.41 -18.58
C PHE A 143 -2.98 -14.66 -17.70
N ARG A 144 -2.04 -13.97 -18.33
CA ARG A 144 -1.17 -13.02 -17.64
C ARG A 144 -1.85 -11.67 -17.60
N PHE A 145 -2.05 -11.17 -16.39
CA PHE A 145 -2.54 -9.82 -16.14
C PHE A 145 -1.38 -8.97 -15.59
N THR A 146 -1.33 -7.69 -15.99
CA THR A 146 -0.34 -6.72 -15.52
C THR A 146 -1.03 -5.43 -15.08
N PRO A 147 -0.45 -4.66 -14.15
CA PRO A 147 -0.97 -3.33 -13.83
C PRO A 147 -1.07 -2.47 -15.08
N SER A 148 -2.16 -1.71 -15.19
CA SER A 148 -2.35 -0.79 -16.30
C SER A 148 -1.23 0.28 -16.32
N PRO A 149 -0.61 0.60 -17.47
CA PRO A 149 0.51 1.55 -17.53
C PRO A 149 0.20 2.95 -16.99
N ASP A 150 -1.09 3.30 -16.90
CA ASP A 150 -1.60 4.58 -16.44
C ASP A 150 -1.99 4.61 -14.94
N VAL A 151 -1.81 3.50 -14.20
CA VAL A 151 -2.16 3.42 -12.77
C VAL A 151 -1.36 4.42 -11.91
N PHE A 152 -0.12 4.70 -12.31
CA PHE A 152 0.76 5.70 -11.70
C PHE A 152 1.12 6.83 -12.67
N ALA A 153 0.33 7.02 -13.74
CA ALA A 153 0.52 8.16 -14.62
C ALA A 153 0.28 9.47 -13.87
N SER A 154 0.96 10.53 -14.31
CA SER A 154 0.67 11.88 -13.81
C SER A 154 -0.74 12.32 -14.17
N VAL A 155 -1.27 13.33 -13.47
CA VAL A 155 -2.64 13.83 -13.64
C VAL A 155 -2.88 14.35 -15.07
N GLU A 156 -1.84 14.84 -15.75
CA GLU A 156 -1.92 15.31 -17.13
C GLU A 156 -2.19 14.16 -18.12
N LYS A 157 -1.70 12.95 -17.82
CA LYS A 157 -1.92 11.74 -18.64
C LYS A 157 -3.16 10.97 -18.22
N ASN A 158 -3.47 10.94 -16.93
CA ASN A 158 -4.64 10.27 -16.39
C ASN A 158 -5.29 11.14 -15.29
N LYS A 159 -6.37 11.84 -15.66
CA LYS A 159 -7.09 12.76 -14.75
C LYS A 159 -7.72 12.04 -13.55
N ASP A 160 -8.01 10.75 -13.68
CA ASP A 160 -8.59 9.94 -12.60
C ASP A 160 -7.62 9.80 -11.41
N ASN A 161 -6.31 9.99 -11.64
CA ASN A 161 -5.31 9.93 -10.57
C ASN A 161 -5.27 11.19 -9.69
N LEU A 162 -6.01 12.26 -10.02
CA LEU A 162 -6.04 13.50 -9.22
C LEU A 162 -6.46 13.25 -7.77
N CYS A 163 -7.38 12.32 -7.55
CA CYS A 163 -7.87 12.00 -6.21
C CYS A 163 -6.80 11.44 -5.24
N TYR A 164 -5.72 10.87 -5.78
CA TYR A 164 -4.59 10.35 -5.01
C TYR A 164 -3.58 11.46 -4.63
N CYS A 165 -3.91 12.71 -4.95
CA CYS A 165 -3.10 13.89 -4.68
C CYS A 165 -3.91 14.88 -3.82
N PRO A 166 -4.22 14.54 -2.55
CA PRO A 166 -5.10 15.35 -1.71
C PRO A 166 -4.52 16.72 -1.34
N ALA A 167 -3.19 16.89 -1.38
CA ALA A 167 -2.54 18.20 -1.22
C ALA A 167 -2.70 19.13 -2.44
N GLY A 168 -3.26 18.62 -3.55
CA GLY A 168 -3.35 19.31 -4.82
C GLY A 168 -2.02 19.35 -5.59
N PRO A 169 -2.03 19.85 -6.84
CA PRO A 169 -0.83 19.96 -7.66
C PRO A 169 0.26 20.88 -7.04
N PRO A 170 1.55 20.62 -7.28
CA PRO A 170 2.08 19.55 -8.13
C PRO A 170 2.01 18.17 -7.46
N CYS A 171 1.44 17.20 -8.19
CA CYS A 171 1.32 15.82 -7.73
C CYS A 171 2.62 15.03 -7.98
N ALA A 172 2.66 13.78 -7.51
CA ALA A 172 3.79 12.89 -7.77
C ALA A 172 4.11 12.81 -9.27
N PRO A 173 5.39 12.83 -9.67
CA PRO A 173 5.80 12.66 -11.06
C PRO A 173 5.29 11.35 -11.66
N ASN A 174 5.17 11.31 -12.99
CA ASN A 174 4.75 10.11 -13.72
C ASN A 174 5.58 8.87 -13.32
N GLY A 175 4.89 7.82 -12.86
CA GLY A 175 5.49 6.56 -12.41
C GLY A 175 5.75 6.49 -10.91
N LEU A 176 5.49 7.57 -10.16
CA LEU A 176 5.63 7.62 -8.71
C LEU A 176 4.27 7.80 -8.04
N PHE A 177 4.20 7.37 -6.78
CA PHE A 177 2.99 7.42 -5.97
C PHE A 177 3.35 7.76 -4.52
N ASN A 178 2.66 8.74 -3.93
CA ASN A 178 2.91 9.15 -2.56
C ASN A 178 2.05 8.33 -1.58
N VAL A 179 2.71 7.51 -0.76
CA VAL A 179 2.08 6.63 0.26
C VAL A 179 2.12 7.21 1.68
N SER A 180 2.62 8.45 1.85
CA SER A 180 2.86 9.01 3.18
C SER A 180 1.62 9.06 4.06
N LEU A 181 0.44 9.21 3.45
CA LEU A 181 -0.85 9.32 4.16
C LEU A 181 -1.36 8.01 4.76
N CYS A 182 -0.73 6.87 4.47
CA CYS A 182 -1.22 5.59 4.97
C CYS A 182 -0.13 4.64 5.46
N GLN A 183 1.15 5.02 5.35
CA GLN A 183 2.25 4.21 5.88
C GLN A 183 2.42 4.36 7.39
N TYR A 184 2.01 5.47 8.02
CA TYR A 184 2.05 5.66 9.50
C TYR A 184 1.08 6.77 9.99
N GLY A 185 0.16 7.25 9.14
CA GLY A 185 -0.88 8.21 9.49
C GLY A 185 -2.24 7.55 9.30
N GLU A 186 -2.95 7.31 10.39
CA GLU A 186 -4.35 6.83 10.36
C GLU A 186 -5.30 7.85 9.72
#